data_AF-A0A1C3N357-F1
#
_entry.id   AF-A0A1C3N357-F1
#
_cell.length_a   1.000
_cell.length_b   1.000
_cell.length_c   1.000
_cell.angle_alpha   90.00
_cell.angle_beta   90.00
_cell.angle_gamma   90.00
#
_symmetry.space_group_name_H-M   'P 1'
#
loop_
_entity.id
_entity.type
_entity.pdbx_description
1 polymer ?
#
loop_
_entity_poly.entity_id
_entity_poly.type
_entity_poly.pdbx_seq_one_letter_code
_entity_poly.pdbx_strand_id
1 'polypeptide(L)'
;MARPRNPGGNGGGTNGGNDGGGSGGDGGDGGNGGGRPRRPGGGNSGGSISQTHQAVQASAQAGRPPGSGLPATTPGRQRQPNRPTRPTPPPQPTTPPRADDIHHSDASREHIVSGDGGRQGGHLAGTGYSKKTEFPKDWDEPRILDAAHQVTQQGPPARGPYLTKDADGNPAWAYDYVGRVDGVEVKTTVLASGEIRTAYPPNSADPGVITNPSAPNPAPDGVPQSSPPRYSHPAVGGDGSWTWEGPKGNKIIRVVQDAQGNVTTTELGEYKKK
;
A
#
# COMPACT_ATOMS: atom_id res chain seq x y z
N MET A 1 54.30 -26.52 -32.13
CA MET A 1 53.73 -27.62 -31.32
C MET A 1 52.29 -27.21 -31.00
N ALA A 2 51.33 -27.54 -31.86
CA ALA A 2 50.50 -28.75 -31.91
C ALA A 2 49.12 -28.49 -31.25
N ARG A 3 48.11 -28.30 -32.11
CA ARG A 3 46.67 -28.42 -31.80
C ARG A 3 46.23 -29.89 -31.90
N PRO A 4 45.13 -30.27 -31.25
CA PRO A 4 44.02 -30.99 -31.89
C PRO A 4 42.69 -30.23 -31.63
N ARG A 5 41.67 -30.03 -32.48
CA ARG A 5 40.91 -30.75 -33.54
C ARG A 5 40.01 -31.93 -33.10
N ASN A 6 38.71 -31.62 -32.97
CA ASN A 6 37.45 -32.31 -33.39
C ASN A 6 37.16 -33.75 -32.91
N PRO A 7 35.92 -34.33 -33.05
CA PRO A 7 34.72 -33.98 -33.86
C PRO A 7 33.42 -33.87 -33.00
N GLY A 8 32.18 -33.57 -33.42
CA GLY A 8 31.44 -33.69 -34.69
C GLY A 8 30.32 -34.75 -34.56
N GLY A 9 29.08 -34.40 -34.91
CA GLY A 9 27.91 -35.31 -35.08
C GLY A 9 26.65 -34.78 -34.37
N ASN A 10 25.60 -34.23 -35.00
CA ASN A 10 24.79 -34.55 -36.20
C ASN A 10 23.75 -35.67 -35.98
N GLY A 11 22.49 -35.37 -36.32
CA GLY A 11 21.29 -36.25 -36.30
C GLY A 11 20.12 -35.52 -35.63
N GLY A 12 19.19 -34.89 -36.36
CA GLY A 12 18.19 -35.53 -37.24
C GLY A 12 17.03 -36.00 -36.36
N GLY A 13 15.83 -35.41 -36.33
CA GLY A 13 14.98 -35.01 -37.45
C GLY A 13 13.87 -36.06 -37.59
N THR A 14 12.61 -35.66 -37.32
CA THR A 14 11.32 -36.04 -37.94
C THR A 14 10.20 -35.71 -36.94
N ASN A 15 9.14 -34.94 -37.24
CA ASN A 15 8.12 -34.90 -38.31
C ASN A 15 6.77 -35.48 -37.81
N GLY A 16 5.70 -34.79 -38.18
CA GLY A 16 4.30 -35.23 -38.05
C GLY A 16 3.55 -34.46 -36.97
N GLY A 17 2.67 -33.48 -37.24
CA GLY A 17 1.89 -33.24 -38.46
C GLY A 17 0.41 -33.53 -38.17
N ASN A 18 -0.45 -32.70 -38.77
CA ASN A 18 -1.91 -32.83 -38.91
C ASN A 18 -2.79 -32.46 -37.70
N ASP A 19 -3.96 -31.84 -37.87
CA ASP A 19 -4.61 -31.16 -39.00
C ASP A 19 -5.95 -30.62 -38.48
N GLY A 20 -6.46 -29.57 -39.14
CA GLY A 20 -7.90 -29.28 -39.24
C GLY A 20 -8.48 -28.44 -38.10
N GLY A 21 -9.22 -27.36 -38.32
CA GLY A 21 -9.95 -26.92 -39.51
C GLY A 21 -11.41 -26.63 -39.14
N GLY A 22 -11.96 -25.52 -39.65
CA GLY A 22 -13.39 -25.18 -39.62
C GLY A 22 -13.72 -24.07 -38.60
N SER A 23 -14.02 -22.82 -38.97
CA SER A 23 -15.09 -22.27 -39.84
C SER A 23 -16.45 -22.11 -39.13
N GLY A 24 -16.92 -20.86 -39.01
CA GLY A 24 -18.30 -20.47 -39.37
C GLY A 24 -19.31 -20.15 -38.24
N GLY A 25 -20.06 -19.05 -38.45
CA GLY A 25 -21.36 -18.73 -37.81
C GLY A 25 -21.30 -17.48 -36.92
N ASP A 26 -21.58 -16.25 -37.37
CA ASP A 26 -22.86 -15.64 -37.79
C ASP A 26 -24.03 -15.67 -36.78
N GLY A 27 -24.50 -14.47 -36.42
CA GLY A 27 -25.93 -14.13 -36.30
C GLY A 27 -26.54 -14.03 -34.90
N GLY A 28 -27.17 -12.88 -34.59
CA GLY A 28 -28.22 -12.83 -33.56
C GLY A 28 -28.52 -11.46 -32.94
N ASP A 29 -29.33 -10.66 -33.63
CA ASP A 29 -29.99 -9.43 -33.16
C ASP A 29 -31.13 -9.66 -32.14
N GLY A 30 -31.45 -8.60 -31.38
CA GLY A 30 -32.76 -8.33 -30.77
C GLY A 30 -32.89 -8.73 -29.29
N GLY A 31 -33.51 -7.99 -28.38
CA GLY A 31 -34.33 -6.79 -28.49
C GLY A 31 -35.26 -6.71 -27.25
N ASN A 32 -35.34 -5.52 -26.66
CA ASN A 32 -36.46 -4.90 -25.95
C ASN A 32 -37.28 -5.61 -24.84
N GLY A 33 -37.51 -4.85 -23.76
CA GLY A 33 -38.60 -4.99 -22.78
C GLY A 33 -38.09 -4.78 -21.35
N GLY A 34 -38.30 -3.67 -20.65
CA GLY A 34 -39.53 -2.89 -20.52
C GLY A 34 -40.19 -3.21 -19.18
N GLY A 35 -39.80 -2.51 -18.10
CA GLY A 35 -40.41 -2.69 -16.78
C GLY A 35 -39.87 -1.74 -15.72
N ARG A 36 -40.49 -0.56 -15.58
CA ARG A 36 -40.37 0.30 -14.39
C ARG A 36 -41.12 -0.32 -13.22
N PRO A 37 -40.65 -0.12 -11.98
CA PRO A 37 -41.55 0.52 -11.03
C PRO A 37 -40.96 1.76 -10.34
N ARG A 38 -41.88 2.65 -9.99
CA ARG A 38 -41.74 3.97 -9.38
C ARG A 38 -41.09 3.88 -7.98
N ARG A 39 -40.11 4.75 -7.70
CA ARG A 39 -39.68 5.09 -6.33
C ARG A 39 -40.63 6.12 -5.73
N PRO A 40 -41.29 5.85 -4.59
CA PRO A 40 -41.83 6.88 -3.71
C PRO A 40 -40.70 7.47 -2.86
N GLY A 41 -40.79 8.76 -2.57
CA GLY A 41 -39.77 9.53 -1.88
C GLY A 41 -39.75 9.39 -0.35
N GLY A 42 -38.76 10.08 0.22
CA GLY A 42 -38.90 10.86 1.44
C GLY A 42 -39.01 10.09 2.76
N GLY A 43 -37.89 9.99 3.48
CA GLY A 43 -37.86 9.58 4.88
C GLY A 43 -36.50 9.86 5.51
N ASN A 44 -36.34 11.07 6.05
CA ASN A 44 -35.17 11.53 6.78
C ASN A 44 -35.18 10.96 8.21
N SER A 45 -34.11 10.30 8.65
CA SER A 45 -33.82 10.03 10.07
C SER A 45 -32.32 9.76 10.23
N GLY A 46 -31.70 10.44 11.20
CA GLY A 46 -30.25 10.56 11.42
C GLY A 46 -29.47 9.25 11.59
N GLY A 47 -28.16 9.22 11.51
CA GLY A 47 -27.16 10.30 11.52
C GLY A 47 -25.76 9.68 11.49
N SER A 48 -24.78 10.51 11.10
CA SER A 48 -23.35 10.40 11.35
C SER A 48 -22.66 9.06 11.04
N ILE A 49 -22.00 8.93 9.88
CA ILE A 49 -20.55 8.72 9.70
C ILE A 49 -20.26 8.92 8.20
N SER A 50 -19.78 10.09 7.77
CA SER A 50 -19.21 10.31 6.43
C SER A 50 -18.41 11.63 6.40
N GLN A 51 -17.18 11.62 6.91
CA GLN A 51 -16.30 12.79 6.85
C GLN A 51 -14.83 12.51 6.48
N THR A 52 -14.52 11.38 5.84
CA THR A 52 -13.14 11.08 5.41
C THR A 52 -12.95 10.74 3.93
N HIS A 53 -14.00 10.73 3.10
CA HIS A 53 -13.89 10.35 1.68
C HIS A 53 -14.17 11.46 0.64
N GLN A 54 -14.37 12.72 1.04
CA GLN A 54 -14.68 13.83 0.11
C GLN A 54 -13.63 14.94 0.01
N ALA A 55 -12.36 14.66 0.32
CA ALA A 55 -11.29 15.67 0.24
C ALA A 55 -10.31 15.51 -0.95
N VAL A 56 -10.54 14.58 -1.89
CA VAL A 56 -9.57 14.28 -2.97
C VAL A 56 -10.13 14.47 -4.40
N GLN A 57 -11.35 14.98 -4.59
CA GLN A 57 -11.94 15.17 -5.93
C GLN A 57 -12.45 16.58 -6.24
N ALA A 58 -11.76 17.62 -5.77
CA ALA A 58 -12.04 18.99 -6.21
C ALA A 58 -10.78 19.87 -6.24
N SER A 59 -9.85 19.56 -7.14
CA SER A 59 -8.80 20.49 -7.55
C SER A 59 -8.35 20.21 -8.99
N ALA A 60 -9.31 20.23 -9.90
CA ALA A 60 -9.05 20.29 -11.34
C ALA A 60 -10.07 21.23 -11.97
N GLN A 61 -9.78 22.53 -11.94
CA GLN A 61 -10.16 23.55 -12.93
C GLN A 61 -9.69 24.92 -12.42
N ALA A 62 -8.41 25.22 -12.64
CA ALA A 62 -7.87 26.56 -12.54
C ALA A 62 -7.78 27.16 -13.96
N GLY A 63 -8.86 27.79 -14.40
CA GLY A 63 -8.82 28.75 -15.51
C GLY A 63 -8.34 30.11 -14.98
N ARG A 64 -7.31 30.67 -15.61
CA ARG A 64 -6.75 32.00 -15.31
C ARG A 64 -7.70 33.15 -15.72
N PRO A 65 -7.60 34.35 -15.09
CA PRO A 65 -8.50 35.48 -15.29
C PRO A 65 -8.07 36.39 -16.45
N PRO A 66 -8.96 37.29 -16.90
CA PRO A 66 -8.69 38.72 -16.67
C PRO A 66 -9.95 39.54 -16.38
N GLY A 67 -9.81 40.69 -15.69
CA GLY A 67 -10.83 41.75 -15.74
C GLY A 67 -11.03 42.54 -14.45
N SER A 68 -10.53 43.76 -14.48
CA SER A 68 -10.72 44.90 -13.58
C SER A 68 -12.19 45.29 -13.29
N GLY A 69 -12.46 45.82 -12.08
CA GLY A 69 -13.61 46.72 -11.85
C GLY A 69 -14.17 46.82 -10.42
N LEU A 70 -13.67 47.77 -9.64
CA LEU A 70 -14.34 48.63 -8.63
C LEU A 70 -15.12 48.03 -7.42
N PRO A 71 -15.29 48.82 -6.32
CA PRO A 71 -15.53 48.30 -4.98
C PRO A 71 -17.01 48.27 -4.59
N ALA A 72 -17.43 47.19 -3.92
CA ALA A 72 -18.72 47.12 -3.25
C ALA A 72 -18.54 46.58 -1.83
N THR A 73 -18.74 47.48 -0.87
CA THR A 73 -18.87 47.23 0.56
C THR A 73 -19.93 46.15 0.84
N THR A 74 -19.51 45.00 1.37
CA THR A 74 -20.43 43.99 1.92
C THR A 74 -20.17 43.82 3.41
N PRO A 75 -21.17 43.97 4.30
CA PRO A 75 -20.99 43.85 5.75
C PRO A 75 -20.79 42.40 6.18
N GLY A 76 -19.78 42.17 7.02
CA GLY A 76 -19.81 41.20 8.11
C GLY A 76 -20.07 39.73 7.76
N ARG A 77 -19.12 39.05 7.10
CA ARG A 77 -18.97 37.60 7.31
C ARG A 77 -18.49 37.38 8.74
N GLN A 78 -19.42 36.99 9.61
CA GLN A 78 -19.10 36.47 10.94
C GLN A 78 -18.06 35.35 10.79
N ARG A 79 -16.89 35.59 11.37
CA ARG A 79 -15.79 34.64 11.46
C ARG A 79 -16.31 33.42 12.21
N GLN A 80 -16.37 32.26 11.57
CA GLN A 80 -16.58 30.99 12.27
C GLN A 80 -15.44 30.83 13.31
N PRO A 81 -15.72 30.86 14.62
CA PRO A 81 -14.64 30.94 15.62
C PRO A 81 -13.88 29.63 15.84
N ASN A 82 -14.34 28.48 15.35
CA ASN A 82 -13.86 27.18 15.84
C ASN A 82 -13.53 26.19 14.72
N ARG A 83 -12.61 26.54 13.80
CA ARG A 83 -11.90 25.49 13.06
C ARG A 83 -10.67 25.10 13.89
N PRO A 84 -10.53 23.83 14.34
CA PRO A 84 -9.31 23.38 14.99
C PRO A 84 -8.13 23.77 14.10
N THR A 85 -7.22 24.58 14.62
CA THR A 85 -6.03 24.99 13.89
C THR A 85 -5.20 23.74 13.66
N ARG A 86 -5.05 23.35 12.39
CA ARG A 86 -4.10 22.30 12.00
C ARG A 86 -2.71 22.70 12.55
N PRO A 87 -1.97 21.80 13.21
CA PRO A 87 -0.65 22.12 13.75
C PRO A 87 0.21 22.75 12.65
N THR A 88 0.83 23.88 12.96
CA THR A 88 1.81 24.52 12.07
C THR A 88 3.06 23.66 12.03
N PRO A 89 3.62 23.36 10.85
CA PRO A 89 4.87 22.61 10.76
C PRO A 89 6.01 23.33 11.50
N PRO A 90 6.95 22.60 12.10
CA PRO A 90 8.15 23.20 12.66
C PRO A 90 8.99 23.89 11.56
N PRO A 91 9.92 24.81 11.91
CA PRO A 91 10.85 25.39 10.94
C PRO A 91 11.62 24.32 10.17
N GLN A 92 11.89 24.58 8.89
CA GLN A 92 12.67 23.66 8.06
C GLN A 92 14.11 23.57 8.58
N PRO A 93 14.63 22.36 8.87
CA PRO A 93 16.02 22.19 9.25
C PRO A 93 16.95 22.51 8.08
N THR A 94 18.11 23.06 8.39
CA THR A 94 19.16 23.37 7.41
C THR A 94 20.13 22.21 7.20
N THR A 95 20.13 21.22 8.10
CA THR A 95 20.98 20.03 8.04
C THR A 95 20.20 18.77 8.47
N PRO A 96 20.56 17.58 7.96
CA PRO A 96 20.04 16.31 8.46
C PRO A 96 20.45 16.06 9.93
N PRO A 97 19.76 15.17 10.66
CA PRO A 97 20.22 14.67 11.95
C PRO A 97 21.64 14.13 11.85
N ARG A 98 22.42 14.23 12.93
CA ARG A 98 23.74 13.61 12.98
C ARG A 98 23.59 12.09 13.00
N ALA A 99 24.57 11.40 12.47
CA ALA A 99 24.55 9.94 12.35
C ALA A 99 24.34 9.25 13.72
N ASP A 100 24.95 9.78 14.79
CA ASP A 100 24.82 9.27 16.17
C ASP A 100 23.48 9.60 16.84
N ASP A 101 22.71 10.55 16.30
CA ASP A 101 21.39 10.92 16.81
C ASP A 101 20.28 10.05 16.19
N ILE A 102 20.61 9.23 15.17
CA ILE A 102 19.65 8.41 14.45
C ILE A 102 19.35 7.14 15.25
N HIS A 103 18.06 6.86 15.48
CA HIS A 103 17.64 5.75 16.33
C HIS A 103 16.27 5.19 15.94
N HIS A 104 15.97 3.98 16.42
CA HIS A 104 14.62 3.40 16.37
C HIS A 104 13.86 3.71 17.66
N SER A 105 12.58 4.08 17.54
CA SER A 105 11.60 4.07 18.63
C SER A 105 10.82 2.74 18.63
N ASP A 106 10.18 2.37 19.73
CA ASP A 106 9.31 1.17 19.76
C ASP A 106 8.19 1.25 18.72
N ALA A 107 7.60 2.44 18.52
CA ALA A 107 6.60 2.68 17.50
C ALA A 107 7.16 2.47 16.08
N SER A 108 8.39 2.92 15.82
CA SER A 108 9.04 2.69 14.53
C SER A 108 9.33 1.21 14.25
N ARG A 109 9.70 0.46 15.29
CA ARG A 109 10.00 -0.97 15.18
C ARG A 109 8.75 -1.74 14.78
N GLU A 110 7.67 -1.55 15.52
CA GLU A 110 6.36 -2.12 15.20
C GLU A 110 5.92 -1.70 13.79
N HIS A 111 6.03 -0.41 13.47
CA HIS A 111 5.66 0.09 12.14
C HIS A 111 6.42 -0.61 11.02
N ILE A 112 7.74 -0.75 11.13
CA ILE A 112 8.57 -1.35 10.08
C ILE A 112 8.27 -2.85 9.95
N VAL A 113 8.19 -3.56 11.05
CA VAL A 113 8.15 -5.03 11.06
C VAL A 113 6.74 -5.56 10.77
N SER A 114 5.75 -5.16 11.54
CA SER A 114 4.36 -5.68 11.50
C SER A 114 3.36 -4.67 10.92
N GLY A 115 3.66 -3.38 11.01
CA GLY A 115 2.82 -2.28 10.59
C GLY A 115 1.69 -1.95 11.58
N ASP A 116 1.18 -0.73 11.53
CA ASP A 116 0.27 -0.16 12.56
C ASP A 116 -1.21 -0.58 12.38
N GLY A 117 -1.48 -1.83 12.00
CA GLY A 117 -2.84 -2.33 11.77
C GLY A 117 -3.57 -1.71 10.57
N GLY A 118 -2.84 -0.99 9.69
CA GLY A 118 -3.36 -0.29 8.53
C GLY A 118 -2.58 -0.58 7.24
N ARG A 119 -2.73 0.28 6.22
CA ARG A 119 -2.01 0.15 4.92
C ARG A 119 -0.54 0.60 4.97
N GLN A 120 0.01 0.91 6.13
CA GLN A 120 1.37 1.46 6.27
C GLN A 120 2.26 0.49 7.03
N GLY A 121 3.57 0.52 6.77
CA GLY A 121 4.53 -0.35 7.44
C GLY A 121 4.38 -1.84 7.07
N GLY A 122 4.95 -2.71 7.90
CA GLY A 122 4.88 -4.16 7.74
C GLY A 122 5.67 -4.66 6.55
N HIS A 123 6.96 -4.81 6.76
CA HIS A 123 7.93 -5.27 5.77
C HIS A 123 8.66 -6.53 6.23
N LEU A 124 8.34 -7.09 7.39
CA LEU A 124 8.75 -8.46 7.71
C LEU A 124 8.12 -9.44 6.73
N ALA A 125 8.87 -10.46 6.37
CA ALA A 125 8.40 -11.55 5.52
C ALA A 125 7.15 -12.21 6.11
N GLY A 126 6.10 -12.36 5.31
CA GLY A 126 4.82 -12.94 5.69
C GLY A 126 3.79 -11.98 6.24
N THR A 127 4.04 -10.66 6.25
CA THR A 127 3.01 -9.68 6.63
C THR A 127 1.87 -9.60 5.62
N GLY A 128 2.10 -9.94 4.35
CA GLY A 128 1.09 -10.15 3.32
C GLY A 128 0.34 -8.90 2.87
N TYR A 129 0.82 -7.70 3.17
CA TYR A 129 0.11 -6.48 2.78
C TYR A 129 0.12 -6.29 1.26
N SER A 130 -1.06 -6.07 0.68
CA SER A 130 -1.24 -5.87 -0.76
C SER A 130 -0.31 -4.84 -1.39
N LYS A 131 0.29 -5.20 -2.54
CA LYS A 131 1.20 -4.35 -3.34
C LYS A 131 2.43 -3.84 -2.59
N LYS A 132 2.82 -4.50 -1.50
CA LYS A 132 4.04 -4.16 -0.77
C LYS A 132 5.15 -5.17 -1.02
N THR A 133 6.36 -4.68 -0.81
CA THR A 133 7.55 -5.52 -0.70
C THR A 133 7.81 -5.84 0.76
N GLU A 134 8.41 -7.01 0.98
CA GLU A 134 8.88 -7.48 2.29
C GLU A 134 10.35 -7.85 2.18
N PHE A 135 11.06 -7.71 3.29
CA PHE A 135 12.45 -8.15 3.42
C PHE A 135 12.59 -9.66 3.19
N PRO A 136 13.82 -10.14 2.91
CA PRO A 136 14.08 -11.56 2.79
C PRO A 136 13.56 -12.36 3.98
N LYS A 137 13.07 -13.58 3.71
CA LYS A 137 12.47 -14.45 4.75
C LYS A 137 13.41 -14.85 5.88
N ASP A 138 14.71 -14.79 5.62
CA ASP A 138 15.78 -15.08 6.56
C ASP A 138 16.23 -13.84 7.35
N TRP A 139 15.67 -12.66 7.07
CA TRP A 139 15.87 -11.46 7.86
C TRP A 139 14.79 -11.37 8.94
N ASP A 140 15.22 -11.52 10.19
CA ASP A 140 14.40 -11.28 11.37
C ASP A 140 14.32 -9.78 11.70
N GLU A 141 13.50 -9.43 12.70
CA GLU A 141 13.36 -8.04 13.15
C GLU A 141 14.72 -7.39 13.48
N PRO A 142 15.60 -7.99 14.32
CA PRO A 142 16.92 -7.41 14.59
C PRO A 142 17.71 -7.09 13.33
N ARG A 143 17.73 -8.01 12.35
CA ARG A 143 18.44 -7.78 11.09
C ARG A 143 17.87 -6.63 10.28
N ILE A 144 16.53 -6.53 10.20
CA ILE A 144 15.85 -5.45 9.47
C ILE A 144 16.16 -4.09 10.11
N LEU A 145 16.08 -3.99 11.43
CA LEU A 145 16.32 -2.75 12.15
C LEU A 145 17.80 -2.32 12.04
N ASP A 146 18.72 -3.28 12.15
CA ASP A 146 20.15 -3.05 11.95
C ASP A 146 20.45 -2.57 10.51
N ALA A 147 19.90 -3.24 9.49
CA ALA A 147 20.07 -2.83 8.10
C ALA A 147 19.52 -1.42 7.84
N ALA A 148 18.34 -1.10 8.39
CA ALA A 148 17.74 0.23 8.28
C ALA A 148 18.63 1.33 8.86
N HIS A 149 19.24 1.07 10.03
CA HIS A 149 20.20 1.98 10.66
C HIS A 149 21.52 2.02 9.90
N GLN A 150 22.07 0.88 9.47
CA GLN A 150 23.31 0.81 8.70
C GLN A 150 23.24 1.69 7.44
N VAL A 151 22.11 1.70 6.73
CA VAL A 151 21.91 2.57 5.56
C VAL A 151 22.05 4.05 5.88
N THR A 152 21.63 4.52 7.06
CA THR A 152 21.77 5.93 7.43
C THR A 152 23.23 6.32 7.71
N GLN A 153 24.10 5.34 7.92
CA GLN A 153 25.54 5.53 8.17
C GLN A 153 26.38 5.48 6.88
N GLN A 154 25.80 5.09 5.73
CA GLN A 154 26.55 4.91 4.47
C GLN A 154 26.84 6.23 3.74
N GLY A 155 26.19 7.33 4.11
CA GLY A 155 26.39 8.62 3.44
C GLY A 155 25.27 9.63 3.70
N PRO A 156 25.26 10.76 2.97
CA PRO A 156 24.22 11.76 3.10
C PRO A 156 22.86 11.22 2.60
N PRO A 157 21.74 11.83 3.04
CA PRO A 157 20.43 11.42 2.57
C PRO A 157 20.30 11.63 1.05
N ALA A 158 19.67 10.67 0.39
CA ALA A 158 19.37 10.73 -1.04
C ALA A 158 18.29 11.76 -1.37
N ARG A 159 17.40 12.08 -0.41
CA ARG A 159 16.35 13.10 -0.55
C ARG A 159 16.05 13.77 0.78
N GLY A 160 15.74 15.06 0.74
CA GLY A 160 15.25 15.83 1.88
C GLY A 160 15.95 17.17 2.03
N PRO A 161 15.50 18.00 2.98
CA PRO A 161 14.34 17.78 3.85
C PRO A 161 12.99 17.86 3.09
N TYR A 162 11.98 17.08 3.51
CA TYR A 162 10.60 17.20 3.03
C TYR A 162 9.59 16.99 4.17
N LEU A 163 8.38 17.53 4.04
CA LEU A 163 7.33 17.37 5.05
C LEU A 163 6.66 15.99 4.97
N THR A 164 6.50 15.36 6.12
CA THR A 164 5.77 14.12 6.36
C THR A 164 4.98 14.24 7.68
N LYS A 165 4.60 13.10 8.27
CA LYS A 165 4.03 13.01 9.61
C LYS A 165 4.86 12.10 10.51
N ASP A 166 4.90 12.43 11.79
CA ASP A 166 5.41 11.55 12.84
C ASP A 166 4.42 10.39 13.15
N ALA A 167 4.68 9.62 14.21
CA ALA A 167 3.81 8.54 14.66
C ALA A 167 2.42 9.05 15.11
N ASP A 168 2.36 10.25 15.69
CA ASP A 168 1.12 10.88 16.20
C ASP A 168 0.34 11.62 15.10
N GLY A 169 0.88 11.68 13.88
CA GLY A 169 0.26 12.36 12.75
C GLY A 169 0.56 13.86 12.66
N ASN A 170 1.42 14.40 13.53
CA ASN A 170 1.86 15.79 13.48
C ASN A 170 2.83 16.01 12.32
N PRO A 171 2.84 17.21 11.70
CA PRO A 171 3.79 17.51 10.64
C PRO A 171 5.24 17.44 11.14
N ALA A 172 6.07 16.66 10.45
CA ALA A 172 7.48 16.51 10.75
C ALA A 172 8.31 16.63 9.47
N TRP A 173 9.55 17.12 9.59
CA TRP A 173 10.51 17.08 8.48
C TRP A 173 11.20 15.72 8.43
N ALA A 174 11.52 15.24 7.24
CA ALA A 174 12.18 13.96 7.05
C ALA A 174 13.16 13.96 5.88
N TYR A 175 13.99 12.91 5.89
CA TYR A 175 15.03 12.62 4.94
C TYR A 175 14.92 11.15 4.51
N ASP A 176 15.12 10.85 3.23
CA ASP A 176 15.27 9.47 2.76
C ASP A 176 16.75 9.15 2.59
N TYR A 177 17.14 8.00 3.11
CA TYR A 177 18.41 7.34 2.88
C TYR A 177 18.16 6.09 2.03
N VAL A 178 19.11 5.78 1.15
CA VAL A 178 19.07 4.58 0.31
C VAL A 178 20.47 3.98 0.34
N GLY A 179 20.55 2.69 0.61
CA GLY A 179 21.81 1.96 0.67
C GLY A 179 21.60 0.48 0.38
N ARG A 180 22.68 -0.29 0.37
CA ARG A 180 22.63 -1.75 0.16
C ARG A 180 23.17 -2.48 1.38
N VAL A 181 22.49 -3.57 1.73
CA VAL A 181 22.88 -4.50 2.79
C VAL A 181 22.64 -5.92 2.26
N ASP A 182 23.68 -6.76 2.21
CA ASP A 182 23.68 -8.12 1.65
C ASP A 182 22.99 -8.26 0.28
N GLY A 183 23.20 -7.29 -0.61
CA GLY A 183 22.62 -7.33 -1.95
C GLY A 183 21.17 -6.85 -2.04
N VAL A 184 20.54 -6.48 -0.93
CA VAL A 184 19.22 -5.87 -0.87
C VAL A 184 19.35 -4.35 -0.75
N GLU A 185 18.71 -3.61 -1.65
CA GLU A 185 18.51 -2.18 -1.50
C GLU A 185 17.52 -1.94 -0.36
N VAL A 186 17.87 -1.04 0.55
CA VAL A 186 17.04 -0.66 1.70
C VAL A 186 16.86 0.85 1.64
N LYS A 187 15.59 1.28 1.69
CA LYS A 187 15.22 2.67 1.78
C LYS A 187 14.72 2.97 3.19
N THR A 188 15.35 3.93 3.86
CA THR A 188 15.03 4.34 5.23
C THR A 188 14.60 5.80 5.24
N THR A 189 13.45 6.11 5.84
CA THR A 189 13.02 7.49 6.09
C THR A 189 13.32 7.86 7.54
N VAL A 190 14.07 8.93 7.75
CA VAL A 190 14.47 9.44 9.08
C VAL A 190 13.84 10.81 9.29
N LEU A 191 13.18 11.01 10.44
CA LEU A 191 12.65 12.31 10.85
C LEU A 191 13.78 13.25 11.27
N ALA A 192 13.54 14.56 11.22
CA ALA A 192 14.50 15.55 11.69
C ALA A 192 14.81 15.44 13.19
N SER A 193 14.01 14.68 13.96
CA SER A 193 14.30 14.30 15.35
C SER A 193 15.37 13.21 15.50
N GLY A 194 15.80 12.58 14.40
CA GLY A 194 16.68 11.40 14.42
C GLY A 194 15.93 10.06 14.40
N GLU A 195 14.61 10.06 14.66
CA GLU A 195 13.83 8.82 14.63
C GLU A 195 13.74 8.25 13.20
N ILE A 196 14.11 6.98 13.04
CA ILE A 196 13.78 6.23 11.82
C ILE A 196 12.26 6.00 11.80
N ARG A 197 11.54 6.57 10.84
CA ARG A 197 10.08 6.46 10.74
C ARG A 197 9.62 5.19 10.05
N THR A 198 10.35 4.76 9.03
CA THR A 198 10.04 3.58 8.23
C THR A 198 11.27 3.10 7.46
N ALA A 199 11.31 1.82 7.12
CA ALA A 199 12.31 1.22 6.26
C ALA A 199 11.67 0.06 5.47
N TYR A 200 12.06 -0.09 4.21
CA TYR A 200 11.55 -1.16 3.34
C TYR A 200 12.52 -1.46 2.20
N PRO A 201 12.46 -2.65 1.57
CA PRO A 201 13.21 -2.97 0.38
C PRO A 201 12.44 -2.51 -0.88
N PRO A 202 12.82 -1.42 -1.56
CA PRO A 202 12.03 -0.90 -2.67
C PRO A 202 12.12 -1.73 -3.95
N ASN A 203 13.18 -2.53 -4.13
CA ASN A 203 13.46 -3.25 -5.36
C ASN A 203 13.09 -4.74 -5.24
N SER A 204 12.03 -5.14 -5.94
CA SER A 204 11.56 -6.54 -5.96
C SER A 204 12.48 -7.51 -6.69
N ALA A 205 13.44 -7.02 -7.46
CA ALA A 205 14.42 -7.86 -8.16
C ALA A 205 15.63 -8.24 -7.28
N ASP A 206 15.77 -7.62 -6.09
CA ASP A 206 16.86 -7.96 -5.19
C ASP A 206 16.65 -9.35 -4.56
N PRO A 207 17.74 -10.07 -4.22
CA PRO A 207 17.66 -11.43 -3.72
C PRO A 207 16.77 -11.55 -2.48
N GLY A 208 15.82 -12.49 -2.52
CA GLY A 208 14.97 -12.80 -1.37
C GLY A 208 13.85 -11.80 -1.09
N VAL A 209 13.83 -10.61 -1.71
CA VAL A 209 12.75 -9.64 -1.53
C VAL A 209 11.44 -10.22 -2.05
N ILE A 210 10.42 -10.20 -1.20
CA ILE A 210 9.09 -10.74 -1.52
C ILE A 210 8.20 -9.60 -1.99
N THR A 211 7.37 -9.82 -3.01
CA THR A 211 6.39 -8.84 -3.48
C THR A 211 5.00 -9.43 -3.42
N ASN A 212 4.13 -8.82 -2.61
CA ASN A 212 2.76 -9.25 -2.48
C ASN A 212 1.90 -8.79 -3.67
N PRO A 213 1.01 -9.65 -4.17
CA PRO A 213 0.10 -9.30 -5.26
C PRO A 213 -0.89 -8.21 -4.83
N SER A 214 -1.67 -7.76 -5.81
CA SER A 214 -2.81 -6.88 -5.54
C SER A 214 -3.92 -7.68 -4.87
N ALA A 215 -4.50 -7.12 -3.80
CA ALA A 215 -5.72 -7.66 -3.23
C ALA A 215 -6.84 -7.71 -4.30
N PRO A 216 -7.73 -8.71 -4.24
CA PRO A 216 -8.90 -8.83 -5.11
C PRO A 216 -9.72 -7.54 -5.11
N ASN A 217 -10.11 -7.10 -6.30
CA ASN A 217 -10.92 -5.89 -6.50
C ASN A 217 -11.99 -6.16 -7.58
N PRO A 218 -13.29 -6.17 -7.25
CA PRO A 218 -13.84 -5.87 -5.92
C PRO A 218 -13.42 -6.91 -4.87
N ALA A 219 -13.42 -6.51 -3.60
CA ALA A 219 -13.22 -7.45 -2.51
C ALA A 219 -14.39 -8.45 -2.46
N PRO A 220 -14.18 -9.69 -1.97
CA PRO A 220 -15.25 -10.66 -1.83
C PRO A 220 -16.43 -10.17 -1.01
N ASP A 221 -17.59 -10.74 -1.27
CA ASP A 221 -18.79 -10.39 -0.52
C ASP A 221 -18.59 -10.68 0.97
N GLY A 222 -19.00 -9.70 1.76
CA GLY A 222 -19.06 -9.84 3.20
C GLY A 222 -17.75 -9.65 3.95
N VAL A 223 -16.69 -9.16 3.32
CA VAL A 223 -15.46 -8.74 4.03
C VAL A 223 -15.74 -7.67 5.09
N PRO A 224 -15.03 -7.69 6.24
CA PRO A 224 -15.07 -6.63 7.24
C PRO A 224 -14.47 -5.33 6.67
N GLN A 225 -15.08 -4.18 6.99
CA GLN A 225 -14.67 -2.89 6.41
C GLN A 225 -13.36 -2.32 6.98
N SER A 226 -12.88 -2.81 8.13
CA SER A 226 -11.86 -2.11 8.91
C SER A 226 -10.43 -2.59 8.70
N SER A 227 -10.21 -3.74 8.06
CA SER A 227 -8.89 -4.37 8.03
C SER A 227 -8.38 -4.58 6.61
N PRO A 228 -7.15 -4.16 6.28
CA PRO A 228 -6.52 -4.52 5.02
C PRO A 228 -6.31 -6.04 4.95
N PRO A 229 -6.53 -6.66 3.78
CA PRO A 229 -6.33 -8.10 3.66
C PRO A 229 -4.86 -8.49 3.72
N ARG A 230 -4.63 -9.74 4.08
CA ARG A 230 -3.34 -10.40 4.20
C ARG A 230 -3.20 -11.47 3.15
N TYR A 231 -2.13 -11.42 2.37
CA TYR A 231 -1.76 -12.47 1.44
C TYR A 231 -0.86 -13.49 2.12
N SER A 232 -1.24 -14.76 2.03
CA SER A 232 -0.48 -15.90 2.50
C SER A 232 0.58 -16.27 1.46
N HIS A 233 1.72 -15.57 1.46
CA HIS A 233 2.68 -15.65 0.35
C HIS A 233 3.42 -17.01 0.28
N PRO A 234 3.43 -17.74 -0.85
CA PRO A 234 4.07 -19.07 -0.93
C PRO A 234 5.57 -19.09 -0.64
N ALA A 235 6.29 -18.01 -0.93
CA ALA A 235 7.74 -17.90 -0.63
C ALA A 235 8.08 -18.00 0.87
N VAL A 236 7.10 -17.76 1.75
CA VAL A 236 7.22 -17.90 3.21
C VAL A 236 6.40 -19.08 3.75
N GLY A 237 5.99 -20.02 2.88
CA GLY A 237 5.19 -21.19 3.27
C GLY A 237 3.69 -20.96 3.31
N GLY A 238 3.20 -19.84 2.77
CA GLY A 238 1.78 -19.59 2.59
C GLY A 238 1.14 -20.41 1.47
N ASP A 239 -0.19 -20.39 1.42
CA ASP A 239 -1.04 -21.15 0.48
C ASP A 239 -1.54 -20.30 -0.71
N GLY A 240 -1.11 -19.05 -0.80
CA GLY A 240 -1.54 -18.11 -1.84
C GLY A 240 -2.95 -17.56 -1.64
N SER A 241 -3.52 -17.68 -0.44
CA SER A 241 -4.84 -17.15 -0.12
C SER A 241 -4.79 -15.68 0.32
N TRP A 242 -5.93 -14.99 0.18
CA TRP A 242 -6.20 -13.71 0.79
C TRP A 242 -7.11 -13.86 2.00
N THR A 243 -6.74 -13.25 3.11
CA THR A 243 -7.53 -13.26 4.34
C THR A 243 -7.95 -11.84 4.73
N TRP A 244 -9.24 -11.65 4.98
CA TRP A 244 -9.79 -10.47 5.64
C TRP A 244 -10.33 -10.89 7.00
N GLU A 245 -9.88 -10.25 8.06
CA GLU A 245 -10.36 -10.53 9.41
C GLU A 245 -10.72 -9.23 10.14
N GLY A 246 -11.87 -9.23 10.81
CA GLY A 246 -12.30 -8.05 11.54
C GLY A 246 -13.79 -8.05 11.88
N PRO A 247 -14.25 -6.97 12.53
CA PRO A 247 -15.63 -6.81 12.93
C PRO A 247 -16.58 -6.63 11.75
N LYS A 248 -17.73 -7.31 11.82
CA LYS A 248 -18.91 -7.11 10.98
C LYS A 248 -20.16 -7.27 11.82
N GLY A 249 -20.86 -6.17 12.08
CA GLY A 249 -21.97 -6.15 13.03
C GLY A 249 -21.47 -6.43 14.45
N ASN A 250 -22.13 -7.38 15.14
CA ASN A 250 -21.74 -7.84 16.48
C ASN A 250 -20.77 -9.01 16.46
N LYS A 251 -20.14 -9.34 15.32
CA LYS A 251 -19.29 -10.53 15.16
C LYS A 251 -17.92 -10.17 14.61
N ILE A 252 -16.92 -10.97 14.96
CA ILE A 252 -15.63 -11.02 14.26
C ILE A 252 -15.76 -12.10 13.21
N ILE A 253 -15.48 -11.74 11.96
CA ILE A 253 -15.50 -12.68 10.84
C ILE A 253 -14.12 -12.76 10.19
N ARG A 254 -13.84 -13.93 9.62
CA ARG A 254 -12.73 -14.17 8.71
C ARG A 254 -13.29 -14.56 7.36
N VAL A 255 -12.92 -13.83 6.33
CA VAL A 255 -13.17 -14.19 4.93
C VAL A 255 -11.84 -14.62 4.34
N VAL A 256 -11.79 -15.80 3.73
CA VAL A 256 -10.60 -16.31 3.02
C VAL A 256 -10.99 -16.54 1.57
N GLN A 257 -10.21 -15.97 0.65
CA GLN A 257 -10.28 -16.29 -0.78
C GLN A 257 -9.02 -17.07 -1.16
N ASP A 258 -9.18 -18.30 -1.63
CA ASP A 258 -8.05 -19.14 -2.04
C ASP A 258 -7.46 -18.70 -3.40
N ALA A 259 -6.38 -19.37 -3.83
CA ALA A 259 -5.71 -19.08 -5.09
C ALA A 259 -6.59 -19.35 -6.34
N GLN A 260 -7.63 -20.16 -6.20
CA GLN A 260 -8.61 -20.48 -7.24
C GLN A 260 -9.79 -19.50 -7.25
N GLY A 261 -9.87 -18.62 -6.25
CA GLY A 261 -10.92 -17.61 -6.09
C GLY A 261 -12.12 -18.09 -5.29
N ASN A 262 -12.10 -19.28 -4.70
CA ASN A 262 -13.17 -19.76 -3.83
C ASN A 262 -13.15 -18.98 -2.52
N VAL A 263 -14.34 -18.61 -2.03
CA VAL A 263 -14.49 -17.78 -0.84
C VAL A 263 -15.10 -18.59 0.30
N THR A 264 -14.48 -18.54 1.46
CA THR A 264 -15.01 -19.08 2.71
C THR A 264 -15.18 -17.98 3.74
N THR A 265 -16.26 -18.03 4.52
CA THR A 265 -16.51 -17.10 5.63
C THR A 265 -16.65 -17.89 6.91
N THR A 266 -15.85 -17.54 7.92
CA THR A 266 -15.87 -18.14 9.24
C THR A 266 -16.19 -17.07 10.28
N GLU A 267 -17.06 -17.39 11.22
CA GLU A 267 -17.31 -16.56 12.40
C GLU A 267 -16.31 -16.94 13.50
N LEU A 268 -15.53 -15.97 13.97
CA LEU A 268 -14.49 -16.17 14.98
C LEU A 268 -14.99 -15.88 16.40
N GLY A 269 -16.12 -15.17 16.55
CA GLY A 269 -16.74 -14.87 17.83
C GLY A 269 -17.51 -13.55 17.84
N GLU A 270 -17.96 -13.13 19.02
CA GLU A 270 -18.67 -11.87 19.22
C GLU A 270 -17.71 -10.68 19.25
N TYR A 271 -18.07 -9.60 18.54
CA TYR A 271 -17.39 -8.32 18.58
C TYR A 271 -18.10 -7.38 19.57
N LYS A 272 -17.42 -7.07 20.68
CA LYS A 272 -17.86 -6.06 21.65
C LYS A 272 -17.13 -4.75 21.35
N LYS A 273 -17.86 -3.76 20.83
CA LYS A 273 -17.35 -2.41 20.67
C LYS A 273 -17.04 -1.85 22.07
N LYS A 274 -15.77 -1.52 22.32
CA LYS A 274 -15.33 -0.84 23.55
C LYS A 274 -15.73 0.63 23.51
#